data_AF-A0A3D1IC23-F1
#
_entry.id   AF-A0A3D1IC23-F1
#
_cell.length_a   1.000
_cell.length_b   1.000
_cell.length_c   1.000
_cell.angle_alpha   90.00
_cell.angle_beta   90.00
_cell.angle_gamma   90.00
#
_symmetry.space_group_name_H-M   'P 1'
#
loop_
_entity.id
_entity.type
_entity.pdbx_description
1 polymer ?
#
loop_
_entity_poly.entity_id
_entity_poly.type
_entity_poly.pdbx_seq_one_letter_code
_entity_poly.pdbx_strand_id
1 'polypeptide(L)'
;MAGRVYPCRYPRLQGVALRGFQLAIKRLADVVFSALVLAALSPLLLLIALGIKLASPGPVFYRQRRLGLNGRPFGIFKFRTMHPNAPVLRNPDGSMYTGADDPRVFPLGR
;
A
#
# COMPACT_ATOMS: atom_id res chain seq x y z
N MET A 1 26.63 -7.74 -14.21
CA MET A 1 26.44 -6.37 -13.64
C MET A 1 25.45 -6.48 -12.49
N ALA A 2 25.95 -6.88 -11.31
CA ALA A 2 25.14 -7.20 -10.14
C ALA A 2 24.62 -5.92 -9.49
N GLY A 3 23.30 -5.74 -9.49
CA GLY A 3 22.65 -4.63 -8.81
C GLY A 3 22.95 -4.68 -7.31
N ARG A 4 23.68 -3.67 -6.82
CA ARG A 4 23.94 -3.44 -5.39
C ARG A 4 22.63 -3.49 -4.63
N VAL A 5 22.35 -4.61 -3.97
CA VAL A 5 21.34 -4.72 -2.93
C VAL A 5 21.86 -3.89 -1.77
N TYR A 6 21.36 -2.67 -1.62
CA TYR A 6 21.65 -1.87 -0.44
C TYR A 6 21.28 -2.69 0.81
N PRO A 7 22.21 -2.97 1.73
CA PRO A 7 21.86 -3.53 3.02
C PRO A 7 21.20 -2.42 3.83
N CYS A 8 19.89 -2.21 3.61
CA CYS A 8 19.09 -1.44 4.54
C CYS A 8 19.10 -2.22 5.85
N ARG A 9 19.99 -1.82 6.76
CA ARG A 9 20.04 -2.30 8.13
C ARG A 9 18.75 -1.85 8.80
N TYR A 10 17.71 -2.68 8.71
CA TYR A 10 16.44 -2.37 9.35
C TYR A 10 16.71 -2.18 10.84
N PRO A 11 16.34 -1.02 11.43
CA PRO A 11 16.38 -0.87 12.87
C PRO A 11 15.58 -2.03 13.47
N ARG A 12 16.07 -2.58 14.59
CA ARG A 12 15.43 -3.68 15.29
C ARG A 12 13.94 -3.32 15.47
N LEU A 13 13.06 -3.94 14.68
CA LEU A 13 11.61 -3.69 14.69
C LEU A 13 11.08 -4.23 16.02
N GLN A 14 11.25 -3.45 17.08
CA GLN A 14 10.77 -3.76 18.41
C GLN A 14 9.24 -3.73 18.35
N GLY A 15 8.62 -4.91 18.42
CA GLY A 15 7.18 -5.00 18.61
C GLY A 15 6.77 -4.39 19.95
N VAL A 16 5.58 -3.82 20.01
CA VAL A 16 4.96 -3.42 21.28
C VAL A 16 4.88 -4.65 22.18
N ALA A 17 5.33 -4.54 23.43
CA ALA A 17 5.36 -5.65 24.40
C ALA A 17 3.97 -5.98 24.96
N LEU A 18 3.01 -6.29 24.09
CA LEU A 18 1.71 -6.82 24.48
C LEU A 18 1.88 -8.29 24.87
N ARG A 19 1.41 -8.67 26.05
CA ARG A 19 1.48 -10.05 26.55
C ARG A 19 0.33 -10.88 26.00
N GLY A 20 0.50 -12.20 25.85
CA GLY A 20 -0.37 -13.13 25.09
C GLY A 20 -1.86 -12.78 25.00
N PHE A 21 -2.55 -12.64 26.13
CA PHE A 21 -3.99 -12.31 26.15
C PHE A 21 -4.33 -10.92 25.59
N GLN A 22 -3.47 -9.92 25.82
CA GLN A 22 -3.62 -8.58 25.26
C GLN A 22 -3.47 -8.58 23.74
N LEU A 23 -2.58 -9.42 23.19
CA LEU A 23 -2.47 -9.60 21.74
C LEU A 23 -3.73 -10.23 21.15
N ALA A 24 -4.31 -11.22 21.82
CA ALA A 24 -5.54 -11.87 21.38
C ALA A 24 -6.72 -10.87 21.35
N ILE A 25 -6.90 -10.08 22.42
CA ILE A 25 -7.92 -9.03 22.48
C ILE A 25 -7.68 -7.98 21.40
N LYS A 26 -6.45 -7.46 21.27
CA LYS A 26 -6.11 -6.48 20.23
C LYS A 26 -6.43 -7.02 18.84
N ARG A 27 -6.11 -8.29 18.58
CA ARG A 27 -6.37 -8.92 17.29
C ARG A 27 -7.87 -9.06 17.03
N LEU A 28 -8.64 -9.47 18.03
CA LEU A 28 -10.09 -9.56 17.91
C LEU A 28 -10.71 -8.18 17.65
N ALA A 29 -10.32 -7.18 18.44
CA ALA A 29 -10.76 -5.80 18.27
C ALA A 29 -10.42 -5.25 16.87
N ASP A 30 -9.19 -5.48 16.40
CA ASP A 30 -8.76 -5.06 15.07
C ASP A 30 -9.59 -5.70 13.96
N VAL A 31 -9.88 -7.00 14.06
CA VAL A 31 -10.67 -7.71 13.04
C VAL A 31 -12.12 -7.24 13.04
N VAL A 32 -12.76 -7.15 14.21
CA VAL A 32 -14.16 -6.70 14.34
C VAL A 32 -14.30 -5.26 13.86
N PHE A 33 -13.44 -4.36 14.35
CA PHE A 33 -13.47 -2.95 13.96
C PHE A 33 -13.21 -2.77 12.46
N SER A 34 -12.21 -3.45 11.91
CA SER A 34 -11.92 -3.37 10.47
C SER A 34 -13.07 -3.92 9.62
N ALA A 35 -13.71 -5.02 10.04
CA ALA A 35 -14.85 -5.59 9.33
C ALA A 35 -16.05 -4.64 9.31
N LEU A 36 -16.37 -4.01 10.43
CA LEU A 36 -17.46 -3.03 10.53
C LEU A 36 -17.21 -1.82 9.64
N VAL A 37 -15.99 -1.25 9.70
CA VAL A 37 -15.61 -0.10 8.87
C VAL A 37 -15.61 -0.47 7.38
N LEU A 38 -15.11 -1.66 7.01
CA LEU A 38 -15.13 -2.14 5.63
C LEU A 38 -16.56 -2.35 5.13
N ALA A 39 -17.46 -2.90 5.95
CA ALA A 39 -18.86 -3.07 5.59
C ALA A 39 -19.54 -1.71 5.37
N ALA A 40 -19.35 -0.76 6.29
CA ALA A 40 -19.90 0.59 6.19
C ALA A 40 -19.38 1.37 4.97
N LEU A 41 -18.08 1.24 4.65
CA LEU A 41 -17.45 1.90 3.51
C LEU A 41 -17.55 1.12 2.19
N SER A 42 -18.04 -0.13 2.22
CA SER A 42 -18.12 -0.99 1.03
C SER A 42 -18.81 -0.34 -0.18
N PRO A 43 -19.95 0.40 -0.07
CA PRO A 43 -20.55 1.03 -1.24
C PRO A 43 -19.64 2.10 -1.86
N LEU A 44 -18.98 2.92 -1.02
CA LEU A 44 -18.05 3.94 -1.49
C LEU A 44 -16.81 3.32 -2.16
N LEU A 45 -16.25 2.28 -1.53
CA LEU A 45 -15.10 1.55 -2.09
C LEU A 45 -15.42 0.91 -3.44
N LEU A 46 -16.66 0.45 -3.63
CA LEU A 46 -17.14 -0.14 -4.88
C LEU A 46 -17.32 0.92 -5.98
N LEU A 47 -17.81 2.11 -5.64
CA LEU A 47 -17.88 3.24 -6.58
C LEU A 47 -16.49 3.68 -7.04
N ILE A 48 -15.53 3.78 -6.12
CA ILE A 48 -14.12 4.09 -6.44
C ILE A 48 -13.54 2.99 -7.34
N ALA A 49 -13.77 1.71 -7.01
CA ALA A 49 -13.30 0.59 -7.81
C ALA A 49 -13.85 0.62 -9.24
N LEU A 50 -15.13 0.97 -9.40
CA LEU A 50 -15.75 1.13 -10.72
C LEU A 50 -15.13 2.30 -11.47
N GLY A 51 -14.94 3.45 -10.83
CA GLY A 51 -14.28 4.62 -11.43
C GLY A 51 -12.87 4.30 -11.95
N ILE A 52 -12.08 3.55 -11.17
CA ILE A 52 -10.74 3.11 -11.59
C ILE A 52 -10.79 2.18 -12.81
N LYS A 53 -11.76 1.25 -12.82
CA LYS A 53 -11.92 0.26 -13.91
C LYS A 53 -12.41 0.92 -15.21
N LEU A 54 -13.23 1.97 -15.11
CA LEU A 54 -13.65 2.77 -16.25
C LEU A 54 -12.53 3.68 -16.76
N ALA A 55 -11.71 4.24 -15.86
CA ALA A 55 -10.61 5.13 -16.21
C ALA A 55 -9.42 4.39 -16.87
N SER A 56 -9.15 3.14 -16.48
CA SER A 56 -8.08 2.34 -17.10
C SER A 56 -8.39 0.84 -17.06
N PRO A 57 -8.15 0.09 -18.15
CA PRO A 57 -8.27 -1.36 -18.12
C PRO A 57 -7.17 -1.95 -17.22
N GLY A 58 -7.55 -2.78 -16.25
CA GLY A 58 -6.61 -3.49 -15.38
C GLY A 58 -7.09 -3.72 -13.94
N PRO A 59 -6.20 -4.17 -13.06
CA PRO A 59 -6.54 -4.41 -11.66
C PRO A 59 -6.79 -3.09 -10.91
N VAL A 60 -7.82 -3.08 -10.07
CA VAL A 60 -8.20 -1.92 -9.23
C VAL A 60 -7.18 -1.68 -8.10
N PHE A 61 -6.61 -2.75 -7.56
CA PHE A 61 -5.70 -2.68 -6.42
C PHE A 61 -4.24 -2.81 -6.85
N TYR A 62 -3.39 -1.95 -6.29
CA TYR A 62 -1.95 -2.06 -6.32
C TYR A 62 -1.44 -2.68 -5.00
N ARG A 63 -0.51 -3.64 -5.11
CA ARG A 63 0.07 -4.34 -3.96
C ARG A 63 1.50 -3.87 -3.69
N GLN A 64 1.70 -3.15 -2.60
CA GLN A 64 3.01 -2.69 -2.15
C GLN A 64 3.56 -3.63 -1.05
N ARG A 65 4.76 -4.19 -1.22
CA ARG A 65 5.42 -4.96 -0.15
C ARG A 65 6.04 -4.02 0.88
N ARG A 66 5.78 -4.28 2.17
CA ARG A 66 6.39 -3.59 3.31
C ARG A 66 6.77 -4.60 4.40
N LEU A 67 7.72 -4.25 5.27
CA LEU A 67 8.04 -5.07 6.44
C LEU A 67 6.99 -4.85 7.53
N GLY A 68 6.49 -5.94 8.10
CA GLY A 68 5.50 -5.94 9.18
C GLY A 68 6.07 -6.45 10.50
N LEU A 69 5.19 -7.01 11.34
CA LEU A 69 5.56 -7.54 12.65
C LEU A 69 6.69 -8.59 12.54
N ASN A 70 7.69 -8.47 13.40
CA ASN A 70 8.89 -9.33 13.43
C ASN A 70 9.66 -9.35 12.10
N GLY A 71 9.61 -8.26 11.32
CA GLY A 71 10.29 -8.17 10.03
C GLY A 71 9.69 -9.06 8.94
N ARG A 72 8.52 -9.67 9.18
CA ARG A 72 7.85 -10.48 8.15
C ARG A 72 7.26 -9.56 7.08
N PRO A 73 7.62 -9.72 5.79
CA PRO A 73 7.07 -8.89 4.74
C PRO A 73 5.57 -9.16 4.57
N PHE A 74 4.78 -8.10 4.42
CA PHE A 74 3.35 -8.17 4.11
C PHE A 74 3.01 -7.26 2.93
N GLY A 75 1.90 -7.58 2.26
CA GLY A 75 1.40 -6.78 1.14
C GLY A 75 0.34 -5.80 1.61
N ILE A 76 0.53 -4.52 1.31
CA ILE A 76 -0.48 -3.48 1.47
C ILE A 76 -1.24 -3.38 0.16
N PHE A 77 -2.57 -3.51 0.23
CA PHE A 77 -3.45 -3.20 -0.88
C PHE A 77 -3.83 -1.72 -0.83
N LYS A 78 -3.72 -1.04 -1.97
CA LYS A 78 -4.15 0.35 -2.16
C LYS A 78 -4.94 0.42 -3.45
N PHE A 79 -5.88 1.37 -3.53
CA PHE A 79 -6.42 1.74 -4.83
C PHE A 79 -5.29 2.22 -5.72
N ARG A 80 -5.31 1.75 -6.95
CA ARG A 80 -4.43 2.22 -7.98
C ARG A 80 -4.74 3.69 -8.24
N THR A 81 -3.70 4.52 -8.30
CA THR A 81 -3.78 5.92 -8.77
C THR A 81 -2.94 6.18 -10.03
N MET A 82 -2.01 5.26 -10.37
CA MET A 82 -1.12 5.38 -11.53
C MET A 82 -1.55 4.49 -12.70
N HIS A 83 -1.29 4.91 -13.94
CA HIS A 83 -1.56 4.14 -15.15
C HIS A 83 -0.85 2.77 -15.21
N PRO A 84 -1.40 1.78 -15.94
CA PRO A 84 -0.71 0.52 -16.22
C PRO A 84 0.57 0.74 -16.99
N ASN A 85 1.63 0.06 -16.51
CA ASN A 85 2.96 0.09 -17.12
C ASN A 85 3.57 1.50 -17.19
N ALA A 86 3.19 2.39 -16.26
CA ALA A 86 3.79 3.71 -16.17
C ALA A 86 5.32 3.61 -16.03
N PRO A 87 6.10 4.38 -16.80
CA PRO A 87 7.56 4.29 -16.76
C PRO A 87 8.11 4.72 -15.40
N VAL A 88 9.24 4.14 -15.01
CA VAL A 88 9.95 4.56 -13.80
C VAL A 88 10.67 5.87 -14.11
N LEU A 89 10.05 6.99 -13.73
CA LEU A 89 10.65 8.31 -13.82
C LEU A 89 11.63 8.52 -12.66
N ARG A 90 12.81 9.05 -12.98
CA ARG A 90 13.85 9.42 -12.02
C ARG A 90 14.26 10.86 -12.24
N ASN A 91 14.60 11.54 -11.16
CA ASN A 91 15.23 12.86 -11.22
C ASN A 91 16.67 12.73 -11.77
N PRO A 92 17.28 13.83 -12.24
CA PRO A 92 18.70 13.85 -12.61
C PRO A 92 19.63 13.29 -11.53
N ASP A 93 19.28 13.47 -10.25
CA ASP A 93 20.01 12.96 -9.09
C ASP A 93 19.85 11.45 -8.85
N GLY A 94 19.10 10.75 -9.71
CA GLY A 94 18.82 9.31 -9.61
C GLY A 94 17.74 8.92 -8.58
N SER A 95 17.21 9.88 -7.83
CA SER A 95 16.07 9.69 -6.91
C SER A 95 14.76 9.40 -7.68
N MET A 96 13.80 8.74 -7.02
CA MET A 96 12.49 8.46 -7.62
C MET A 96 11.73 9.77 -7.83
N TYR A 97 11.27 10.03 -9.06
CA TYR A 97 10.46 11.21 -9.35
C TYR A 97 9.14 11.13 -8.57
N THR A 98 8.89 12.15 -7.75
CA THR A 98 7.67 12.31 -6.94
C THR A 98 7.26 13.78 -7.00
N GLY A 99 6.65 14.20 -8.11
CA GLY A 99 6.11 15.54 -8.30
C GLY A 99 4.61 15.60 -7.98
N ALA A 100 4.09 16.78 -7.65
CA ALA A 100 2.65 16.99 -7.49
C ALA A 100 1.88 16.73 -8.82
N ASP A 101 2.49 17.10 -9.95
CA ASP A 101 1.96 16.87 -11.30
C ASP A 101 2.65 15.68 -11.99
N ASP A 102 2.64 14.52 -11.33
CA ASP A 102 3.20 13.31 -11.94
C ASP A 102 2.31 12.83 -13.10
N PRO A 103 2.81 12.81 -14.35
CA PRO A 103 2.02 12.42 -15.54
C PRO A 103 1.59 10.94 -15.51
N ARG A 104 2.12 10.15 -14.57
CA ARG A 104 1.75 8.74 -14.40
C ARG A 104 0.45 8.57 -13.62
N VAL A 105 -0.01 9.59 -12.89
CA VAL A 105 -1.24 9.56 -12.10
C VAL A 105 -2.43 9.80 -13.03
N PHE A 106 -3.46 8.94 -12.96
CA PHE A 106 -4.65 9.15 -13.78
C PHE A 106 -5.49 10.32 -13.24
N PRO A 107 -6.30 11.00 -14.06
CA PRO A 107 -7.02 12.21 -13.65
C PRO A 107 -7.92 12.05 -12.42
N LEU A 108 -8.62 10.92 -12.30
CA LEU A 108 -9.45 10.54 -11.14
C LEU A 108 -8.60 10.11 -9.90
N GLY A 109 -7.29 10.01 -10.03
CA GLY A 109 -6.35 9.51 -9.02
C GLY A 109 -5.55 10.62 -8.33
N ARG A 110 -5.87 11.88 -8.64
CA ARG A 110 -5.38 13.08 -7.97
C ARG A 110 -6.18 13.38 -6.72
#